data_AF-A0A0N1J539-F1
#
_entry.id   AF-A0A0N1J539-F1
#
_cell.length_a   1.000
_cell.length_b   1.000
_cell.length_c   1.000
_cell.angle_alpha   90.00
_cell.angle_beta   90.00
_cell.angle_gamma   90.00
#
_symmetry.space_group_name_H-M   'P 1'
#
loop_
_entity.id
_entity.type
_entity.pdbx_description
1 polymer ?
#
loop_
_entity_poly.entity_id
_entity_poly.type
_entity_poly.pdbx_seq_one_letter_code
_entity_poly.pdbx_strand_id
1 'polypeptide(L)'
;MGKKKAFYQQEYAEHIGATILCVTSFLAVTFLSCGTPLGMLMLREWNISYPEYPGVYFERPCYTLWGMRNNCWNANYTLRVDDPKIAQCPDMRSRFEAAEAFSVIALFFLLFVLGASWYKLCGASIKTVVTLLAAFTLAATIVPFAVVTAFYHTSFCNLDFLTHKYTRFGAGYALTTTSFCIQTVGLILFIFLEPAVVEPKRTTLDEPKKTPSDATSSNEPAH
;
A
#
# COMPACT_ATOMS: atom_id res chain seq x y z
N MET A 1 38.27 2.51 -8.07
CA MET A 1 37.10 2.10 -8.90
C MET A 1 36.51 0.84 -8.27
N GLY A 2 35.43 0.96 -7.49
CA GLY A 2 34.79 -0.21 -6.86
C GLY A 2 34.13 -1.08 -7.92
N LYS A 3 34.46 -2.38 -7.95
CA LYS A 3 33.81 -3.37 -8.82
C LYS A 3 32.31 -3.34 -8.58
N LYS A 4 31.53 -2.91 -9.56
CA LYS A 4 30.06 -3.07 -9.54
C LYS A 4 29.79 -4.58 -9.56
N LYS A 5 29.29 -5.14 -8.44
CA LYS A 5 28.84 -6.54 -8.41
C LYS A 5 27.74 -6.72 -9.47
N ALA A 6 27.73 -7.87 -10.13
CA ALA A 6 26.69 -8.19 -11.12
C ALA A 6 25.31 -8.19 -10.45
N PHE A 7 24.29 -7.74 -11.17
CA PHE A 7 22.90 -7.58 -10.71
C PHE A 7 22.31 -8.83 -10.01
N TYR A 8 22.77 -10.03 -10.36
CA TYR A 8 22.32 -11.29 -9.78
C TYR A 8 23.13 -11.78 -8.56
N GLN A 9 24.26 -11.12 -8.23
CA GLN A 9 25.09 -11.43 -7.05
C GLN A 9 24.82 -10.45 -5.88
N GLN A 10 23.58 -9.99 -5.73
CA GLN A 10 23.17 -9.29 -4.51
C GLN A 10 22.83 -10.31 -3.43
N GLU A 11 23.38 -10.11 -2.23
CA GLU A 11 23.10 -10.94 -1.07
C GLU A 11 21.69 -10.59 -0.56
N TYR A 12 20.65 -11.10 -1.23
CA TYR A 12 19.24 -10.92 -0.84
C TYR A 12 18.98 -11.34 0.61
N ALA A 13 19.81 -12.25 1.14
CA ALA A 13 19.81 -12.66 2.54
C ALA A 13 20.19 -11.54 3.53
N GLU A 14 20.88 -10.49 3.09
CA GLU A 14 21.25 -9.34 3.93
C GLU A 14 20.07 -8.34 4.06
N HIS A 15 19.14 -8.35 3.11
CA HIS A 15 17.96 -7.46 3.04
C HIS A 15 16.63 -8.25 3.05
N ILE A 16 16.49 -9.14 4.05
CA ILE A 16 15.27 -9.95 4.25
C ILE A 16 14.05 -9.04 4.44
N GLY A 17 14.19 -7.96 5.22
CA GLY A 17 13.12 -6.99 5.46
C GLY A 17 12.63 -6.33 4.17
N ALA A 18 13.55 -5.80 3.35
CA ALA A 18 13.21 -5.19 2.06
C ALA A 18 12.56 -6.18 1.08
N THR A 19 12.98 -7.45 1.09
CA THR A 19 12.39 -8.50 0.24
C THR A 19 10.94 -8.77 0.63
N ILE A 20 10.68 -8.92 1.93
CA ILE A 20 9.31 -9.11 2.45
C ILE A 20 8.44 -7.91 2.12
N LEU A 21 8.95 -6.68 2.31
CA LEU A 21 8.20 -5.47 1.98
C LEU A 21 7.88 -5.39 0.48
N CYS A 22 8.79 -5.80 -0.39
CA CYS A 22 8.57 -5.85 -1.83
C CYS A 22 7.43 -6.82 -2.19
N VAL A 23 7.46 -8.06 -1.67
CA VAL A 23 6.44 -9.08 -1.94
C VAL A 23 5.08 -8.66 -1.38
N THR A 24 5.04 -8.19 -0.14
CA THR A 24 3.79 -7.74 0.51
C THR A 24 3.21 -6.51 -0.20
N SER A 25 4.04 -5.56 -0.63
CA SER A 25 3.58 -4.38 -1.41
C SER A 25 3.00 -4.80 -2.75
N PHE A 26 3.61 -5.77 -3.45
CA PHE A 26 3.07 -6.28 -4.72
C PHE A 26 1.68 -6.92 -4.55
N LEU A 27 1.52 -7.77 -3.52
CA LEU A 27 0.22 -8.37 -3.20
C LEU A 27 -0.81 -7.31 -2.79
N ALA A 28 -0.39 -6.33 -1.98
CA ALA A 28 -1.24 -5.24 -1.55
C ALA A 28 -1.73 -4.36 -2.72
N VAL A 29 -0.85 -4.03 -3.66
CA VAL A 29 -1.21 -3.31 -4.91
C VAL A 29 -2.26 -4.11 -5.66
N THR A 30 -2.04 -5.41 -5.87
CA THR A 30 -2.94 -6.27 -6.62
C THR A 30 -4.33 -6.34 -5.98
N PHE A 31 -4.39 -6.52 -4.66
CA PHE A 31 -5.68 -6.57 -3.95
C PHE A 31 -6.38 -5.22 -3.91
N LEU A 32 -5.65 -4.12 -3.74
CA LEU A 32 -6.26 -2.78 -3.77
C LEU A 32 -6.75 -2.44 -5.18
N SER A 33 -5.97 -2.71 -6.22
CA SER A 33 -6.33 -2.40 -7.61
C SER A 33 -7.53 -3.21 -8.08
N CYS A 34 -7.62 -4.48 -7.68
CA CYS A 34 -8.77 -5.33 -7.99
C CYS A 34 -9.97 -5.02 -7.08
N GLY A 35 -9.74 -4.68 -5.81
CA GLY A 35 -10.79 -4.41 -4.83
C GLY A 35 -11.53 -3.10 -5.07
N THR A 36 -10.82 -2.02 -5.40
CA THR A 36 -11.38 -0.68 -5.64
C THR A 36 -12.51 -0.63 -6.68
N PRO A 37 -12.42 -1.29 -7.86
CA PRO A 37 -13.49 -1.29 -8.86
C PRO A 37 -14.62 -2.29 -8.56
N LEU A 38 -14.44 -3.20 -7.59
CA LEU A 38 -15.44 -4.21 -7.22
C LEU A 38 -16.48 -3.65 -6.24
N GLY A 39 -17.60 -4.35 -6.13
CA GLY A 39 -18.65 -4.03 -5.16
C GLY A 39 -18.15 -4.14 -3.72
N MET A 40 -18.17 -3.01 -3.00
CA MET A 40 -17.84 -2.90 -1.59
C MET A 40 -18.98 -3.40 -0.71
N LEU A 41 -20.22 -3.05 -1.07
CA LEU A 41 -21.43 -3.53 -0.43
C LEU A 41 -22.36 -4.14 -1.48
N MET A 42 -22.89 -5.31 -1.15
CA MET A 42 -23.84 -6.05 -1.98
C MET A 42 -25.21 -5.93 -1.32
N LEU A 43 -26.27 -5.76 -2.11
CA LEU A 43 -27.62 -5.81 -1.54
C LEU A 43 -27.93 -7.25 -1.09
N ARG A 44 -28.69 -7.37 0.00
CA ARG A 44 -29.15 -8.65 0.53
C ARG A 44 -30.33 -9.21 -0.23
N GLU A 45 -31.20 -8.32 -0.72
CA GLU A 45 -32.33 -8.63 -1.59
C GLU A 45 -32.16 -7.87 -2.90
N TRP A 46 -32.16 -8.59 -4.02
CA TRP A 46 -31.85 -8.03 -5.34
C TRP A 46 -32.97 -8.23 -6.36
N ASN A 47 -34.00 -9.02 -6.05
CA ASN A 47 -35.14 -9.28 -6.93
C ASN A 47 -36.30 -8.31 -6.64
N ILE A 48 -36.01 -7.02 -6.55
CA ILE A 48 -37.01 -6.00 -6.24
C ILE A 48 -36.94 -4.92 -7.32
N SER A 49 -38.07 -4.72 -8.00
CA SER A 49 -38.25 -3.57 -8.87
C SER A 49 -38.30 -2.33 -7.97
N TYR A 50 -37.31 -1.45 -8.08
CA TYR A 50 -37.34 -0.19 -7.34
C TYR A 50 -38.36 0.73 -8.03
N PRO A 51 -39.44 1.14 -7.36
CA PRO A 51 -40.48 1.97 -7.95
C PRO A 51 -39.95 3.33 -8.43
N GLU A 52 -38.76 3.71 -7.96
CA GLU A 52 -38.09 4.97 -8.29
C GLU A 52 -37.28 4.93 -9.59
N TYR A 53 -37.04 3.74 -10.16
CA TYR A 53 -36.37 3.56 -11.46
C TYR A 53 -37.22 2.68 -12.38
N PRO A 54 -38.32 3.22 -12.95
CA PRO A 54 -39.20 2.46 -13.83
C PRO A 54 -38.44 1.96 -15.07
N GLY A 55 -38.48 0.65 -15.32
CA GLY A 55 -37.81 0.02 -16.46
C GLY A 55 -36.36 -0.41 -16.23
N VAL A 56 -35.80 -0.22 -15.02
CA VAL A 56 -34.46 -0.71 -14.67
C VAL A 56 -34.58 -2.01 -13.86
N TYR A 57 -34.05 -3.09 -14.41
CA TYR A 57 -33.94 -4.37 -13.71
C TYR A 57 -32.63 -4.43 -12.93
N PHE A 58 -32.72 -4.81 -11.66
CA PHE A 58 -31.58 -5.01 -10.78
C PHE A 58 -31.26 -6.50 -10.75
N GLU A 59 -30.09 -6.86 -11.24
CA GLU A 59 -29.62 -8.24 -11.26
C GLU A 59 -28.28 -8.28 -10.51
N ARG A 60 -28.34 -8.63 -9.22
CA ARG A 60 -27.20 -8.55 -8.29
C ARG A 60 -26.57 -7.13 -8.27
N PRO A 61 -27.30 -6.13 -7.76
CA PRO A 61 -26.76 -4.80 -7.59
C PRO A 61 -25.70 -4.73 -6.48
N CYS A 62 -24.77 -3.78 -6.64
CA CYS A 62 -23.78 -3.44 -5.63
C CYS A 62 -23.47 -1.95 -5.60
N TYR A 63 -23.02 -1.53 -4.42
CA TYR A 63 -22.36 -0.27 -4.19
C TYR A 63 -20.85 -0.48 -4.26
N THR A 64 -20.22 0.28 -5.14
CA THR A 64 -18.77 0.44 -5.22
C THR A 64 -18.38 1.75 -4.51
N LEU A 65 -17.08 2.02 -4.40
CA LEU A 65 -16.62 3.35 -3.97
C LEU A 65 -17.10 4.48 -4.90
N TRP A 66 -17.37 4.14 -6.17
CA TRP A 66 -17.65 5.07 -7.27
C TRP A 66 -19.14 5.29 -7.55
N GLY A 67 -20.02 4.64 -6.77
CA GLY A 67 -21.46 4.64 -6.99
C GLY A 67 -22.06 3.24 -7.08
N MET A 68 -23.34 3.20 -7.47
CA MET A 68 -24.16 1.99 -7.52
C MET A 68 -24.28 1.43 -8.93
N ARG A 69 -24.18 0.11 -9.04
CA ARG A 69 -24.41 -0.64 -10.28
C ARG A 69 -25.64 -1.52 -10.11
N ASN A 70 -26.53 -1.51 -11.10
CA ASN A 70 -27.69 -2.40 -11.15
C ASN A 70 -27.31 -3.87 -11.39
N ASN A 71 -26.18 -4.10 -12.05
CA ASN A 71 -25.54 -5.41 -12.19
C ASN A 71 -24.04 -5.27 -11.98
N CYS A 72 -23.50 -5.94 -10.96
CA CYS A 72 -22.08 -5.88 -10.61
C CYS A 72 -21.14 -6.43 -11.68
N TRP A 73 -21.65 -7.22 -12.62
CA TRP A 73 -20.86 -7.75 -13.73
C TRP A 73 -20.60 -6.70 -14.82
N ASN A 74 -21.47 -5.69 -14.90
CA ASN A 74 -21.36 -4.64 -15.90
C ASN A 74 -20.57 -3.44 -15.35
N ALA A 75 -19.93 -2.70 -16.26
CA ALA A 75 -19.22 -1.47 -15.92
C ALA A 75 -20.13 -0.23 -15.82
N ASN A 76 -21.42 -0.37 -16.19
CA ASN A 76 -22.37 0.74 -16.20
C ASN A 76 -22.86 1.06 -14.79
N TYR A 77 -22.76 2.34 -14.42
CA TYR A 77 -23.29 2.87 -13.18
C TYR A 77 -24.74 3.30 -13.39
N THR A 78 -25.60 2.87 -12.47
CA THR A 78 -27.01 3.28 -12.42
C THR A 78 -27.17 4.52 -11.58
N LEU A 79 -26.40 4.61 -10.49
CA LEU A 79 -26.22 5.84 -9.75
C LEU A 79 -24.75 6.13 -9.53
N ARG A 80 -24.41 7.41 -9.53
CA ARG A 80 -23.12 7.94 -9.12
C ARG A 80 -23.26 8.81 -7.89
N VAL A 81 -22.13 9.23 -7.32
CA VAL A 81 -22.08 10.05 -6.10
C VAL A 81 -22.76 11.42 -6.30
N ASP A 82 -22.88 11.89 -7.54
CA ASP A 82 -23.55 13.14 -7.93
C ASP A 82 -25.07 13.03 -8.08
N ASP A 83 -25.67 11.85 -7.91
CA ASP A 83 -27.12 11.70 -7.97
C ASP A 83 -27.83 12.51 -6.89
N PRO A 84 -29.00 13.10 -7.18
CA PRO A 84 -29.64 14.09 -6.32
C PRO A 84 -29.91 13.59 -4.89
N LYS A 85 -30.16 12.30 -4.69
CA LYS A 85 -30.38 11.74 -3.35
C LYS A 85 -29.12 11.68 -2.49
N ILE A 86 -27.98 11.37 -3.10
CA ILE A 86 -26.68 11.31 -2.42
C ILE A 86 -26.12 12.73 -2.31
N ALA A 87 -26.29 13.55 -3.35
CA ALA A 87 -25.88 14.95 -3.39
C ALA A 87 -26.63 15.83 -2.37
N GLN A 88 -27.87 15.48 -2.01
CA GLN A 88 -28.63 16.15 -0.95
C GLN A 88 -28.08 15.91 0.46
N CYS A 89 -27.26 14.87 0.65
CA CYS A 89 -26.58 14.59 1.91
C CYS A 89 -25.09 14.94 1.79
N PRO A 90 -24.69 16.18 2.17
CA PRO A 90 -23.31 16.64 1.96
C PRO A 90 -22.28 15.82 2.73
N ASP A 91 -22.62 15.30 3.91
CA ASP A 91 -21.73 14.46 4.72
C ASP A 91 -21.44 13.11 4.03
N MET A 92 -22.48 12.48 3.47
CA MET A 92 -22.34 11.22 2.73
C MET A 92 -21.51 11.43 1.46
N ARG A 93 -21.81 12.47 0.69
CA ARG A 93 -21.08 12.83 -0.52
C ARG A 93 -19.59 13.06 -0.25
N SER A 94 -19.25 13.89 0.74
CA SER A 94 -17.85 14.20 1.06
C SER A 94 -17.07 12.96 1.47
N ARG A 95 -17.69 12.02 2.19
CA ARG A 95 -17.05 10.75 2.57
C ARG A 95 -16.82 9.81 1.39
N PHE A 96 -17.74 9.74 0.44
CA PHE A 96 -17.52 8.99 -0.80
C PHE A 96 -16.39 9.59 -1.63
N GLU A 97 -16.41 10.91 -1.85
CA GLU A 97 -15.34 11.62 -2.57
C GLU A 97 -13.98 11.44 -1.88
N ALA A 98 -13.94 11.47 -0.54
CA ALA A 98 -12.73 11.15 0.22
C ALA A 98 -12.29 9.69 0.00
N ALA A 99 -13.19 8.72 0.13
CA ALA A 99 -12.86 7.31 -0.05
C ALA A 99 -12.33 7.02 -1.47
N GLU A 100 -12.91 7.63 -2.50
CA GLU A 100 -12.42 7.58 -3.88
C GLU A 100 -11.00 8.16 -3.98
N ALA A 101 -10.80 9.41 -3.54
CA ALA A 101 -9.51 10.09 -3.64
C ALA A 101 -8.40 9.34 -2.88
N PHE A 102 -8.68 8.92 -1.64
CA PHE A 102 -7.72 8.17 -0.82
C PHE A 102 -7.41 6.78 -1.40
N SER A 103 -8.37 6.12 -2.07
CA SER A 103 -8.10 4.85 -2.74
C SER A 103 -7.09 5.01 -3.90
N VAL A 104 -7.20 6.09 -4.68
CA VAL A 104 -6.28 6.41 -5.78
C VAL A 104 -4.92 6.84 -5.26
N ILE A 105 -4.88 7.71 -4.25
CA ILE A 105 -3.63 8.13 -3.59
C ILE A 105 -2.91 6.89 -3.04
N ALA A 106 -3.61 6.05 -2.29
CA ALA A 106 -3.06 4.81 -1.75
C ALA A 106 -2.46 3.90 -2.82
N LEU A 107 -3.10 3.76 -3.98
CA LEU A 107 -2.59 2.96 -5.10
C LEU A 107 -1.25 3.50 -5.62
N PHE A 108 -1.15 4.81 -5.88
CA PHE A 108 0.10 5.40 -6.35
C PHE A 108 1.21 5.29 -5.31
N PHE A 109 0.90 5.57 -4.05
CA PHE A 109 1.87 5.48 -2.96
C PHE A 109 2.33 4.04 -2.71
N LEU A 110 1.45 3.04 -2.84
CA LEU A 110 1.83 1.63 -2.84
C LEU A 110 2.81 1.27 -3.96
N LEU A 111 2.61 1.79 -5.18
CA LEU A 111 3.56 1.61 -6.28
C LEU A 111 4.92 2.26 -5.98
N PHE A 112 4.92 3.45 -5.35
CA PHE A 112 6.15 4.08 -4.89
C PHE A 112 6.84 3.26 -3.79
N VAL A 113 6.11 2.68 -2.83
CA VAL A 113 6.68 1.79 -1.80
C VAL A 113 7.28 0.53 -2.43
N LEU A 114 6.60 -0.05 -3.41
CA LEU A 114 7.10 -1.19 -4.17
C LEU A 114 8.42 -0.84 -4.90
N GLY A 115 8.43 0.28 -5.61
CA GLY A 115 9.63 0.77 -6.30
C GLY A 115 10.78 1.13 -5.33
N ALA A 116 10.46 1.71 -4.18
CA ALA A 116 11.46 2.07 -3.18
C ALA A 116 12.02 0.83 -2.45
N SER A 117 11.20 -0.21 -2.26
CA SER A 117 11.62 -1.52 -1.76
C SER A 117 12.53 -2.22 -2.76
N TRP A 118 12.21 -2.14 -4.05
CA TRP A 118 13.11 -2.62 -5.10
C TRP A 118 14.44 -1.86 -5.13
N TYR A 119 14.40 -0.53 -5.04
CA TYR A 119 15.60 0.29 -5.00
C TYR A 119 16.44 0.03 -3.74
N LYS A 120 15.80 -0.31 -2.62
CA LYS A 120 16.46 -0.78 -1.40
C LYS A 120 17.23 -2.08 -1.62
N LEU A 121 16.62 -3.06 -2.28
CA LEU A 121 17.28 -4.31 -2.64
C LEU A 121 18.52 -4.10 -3.51
N CYS A 122 18.56 -3.01 -4.29
CA CYS A 122 19.74 -2.64 -5.07
C CYS A 122 20.92 -2.07 -4.25
N GLY A 123 20.80 -1.98 -2.92
CA GLY A 123 21.87 -1.52 -2.02
C GLY A 123 21.79 -0.05 -1.60
N ALA A 124 20.66 0.62 -1.83
CA ALA A 124 20.47 2.01 -1.41
C ALA A 124 20.15 2.14 0.09
N SER A 125 20.64 3.21 0.73
CA SER A 125 20.43 3.44 2.17
C SER A 125 19.23 4.37 2.47
N ILE A 126 18.05 4.04 1.94
CA ILE A 126 16.82 4.87 2.06
C ILE A 126 15.81 4.39 3.13
N LYS A 127 16.25 3.78 4.25
CA LYS A 127 15.35 3.03 5.17
C LYS A 127 14.25 3.94 5.72
N THR A 128 14.64 5.09 6.24
CA THR A 128 13.74 6.09 6.82
C THR A 128 12.68 6.57 5.81
N VAL A 129 13.10 6.83 4.57
CA VAL A 129 12.18 7.28 3.51
C VAL A 129 11.15 6.20 3.18
N VAL A 130 11.59 4.94 3.04
CA VAL A 130 10.68 3.81 2.79
C VAL A 130 9.70 3.62 3.94
N THR A 131 10.16 3.70 5.19
CA THR A 131 9.29 3.59 6.37
C THR A 131 8.24 4.70 6.42
N LEU A 132 8.64 5.96 6.20
CA LEU A 132 7.70 7.10 6.19
C LEU A 132 6.68 6.98 5.05
N LEU A 133 7.15 6.60 3.86
CA LEU A 133 6.29 6.40 2.70
C LEU A 133 5.28 5.28 2.93
N ALA A 134 5.73 4.14 3.49
CA ALA A 134 4.85 3.03 3.83
C ALA A 134 3.85 3.38 4.94
N ALA A 135 4.27 4.13 5.97
CA ALA A 135 3.37 4.61 7.02
C ALA A 135 2.30 5.57 6.48
N PHE A 136 2.67 6.49 5.58
CA PHE A 136 1.71 7.36 4.92
C PHE A 136 0.71 6.58 4.06
N THR A 137 1.20 5.60 3.29
CA THR A 137 0.37 4.71 2.48
C THR A 137 -0.63 3.93 3.34
N LEU A 138 -0.17 3.44 4.49
CA LEU A 138 -1.01 2.75 5.47
C LEU A 138 -2.13 3.65 5.99
N ALA A 139 -1.82 4.91 6.34
CA ALA A 139 -2.83 5.87 6.76
C ALA A 139 -3.86 6.15 5.64
N ALA A 140 -3.41 6.30 4.40
CA ALA A 140 -4.29 6.54 3.26
C ALA A 140 -5.20 5.35 2.94
N THR A 141 -4.71 4.12 3.09
CA THR A 141 -5.48 2.88 2.83
C THR A 141 -6.56 2.59 3.87
N ILE A 142 -6.46 3.18 5.08
CA ILE A 142 -7.49 3.05 6.11
C ILE A 142 -8.81 3.71 5.69
N VAL A 143 -8.72 4.90 5.10
CA VAL A 143 -9.89 5.73 4.76
C VAL A 143 -10.95 4.98 3.95
N PRO A 144 -10.65 4.34 2.80
CA PRO A 144 -11.69 3.76 1.95
C PRO A 144 -12.49 2.66 2.64
N PHE A 145 -11.85 1.72 3.35
CA PHE A 145 -12.60 0.67 4.02
C PHE A 145 -13.28 1.18 5.30
N ALA A 146 -12.66 2.12 6.04
CA ALA A 146 -13.28 2.72 7.22
C ALA A 146 -14.57 3.47 6.88
N VAL A 147 -14.59 4.20 5.76
CA VAL A 147 -15.80 4.88 5.25
C VAL A 147 -16.90 3.87 4.92
N VAL A 148 -16.56 2.79 4.21
CA VAL A 148 -17.54 1.72 3.90
C VAL A 148 -18.09 1.08 5.17
N THR A 149 -17.23 0.81 6.16
CA THR A 149 -17.66 0.26 7.46
C THR A 149 -18.55 1.23 8.23
N ALA A 150 -18.28 2.54 8.16
CA ALA A 150 -19.15 3.55 8.75
C ALA A 150 -20.54 3.51 8.10
N PHE A 151 -20.63 3.47 6.77
CA PHE A 151 -21.90 3.33 6.06
C PHE A 151 -22.65 2.03 6.38
N TYR A 152 -21.93 0.95 6.71
CA TYR A 152 -22.55 -0.32 7.08
C TYR A 152 -23.20 -0.30 8.47
N HIS A 153 -22.61 0.44 9.42
CA HIS A 153 -23.07 0.48 10.81
C HIS A 153 -23.93 1.70 11.17
N THR A 154 -23.84 2.78 10.39
CA THR A 154 -24.51 4.05 10.69
C THR A 154 -25.30 4.55 9.48
N SER A 155 -26.50 5.06 9.73
CA SER A 155 -27.29 5.77 8.73
C SER A 155 -26.87 7.24 8.68
N PHE A 156 -26.85 7.81 7.48
CA PHE A 156 -26.51 9.22 7.25
C PHE A 156 -27.71 9.93 6.63
N CYS A 157 -28.04 11.12 7.10
CA CYS A 157 -29.18 11.91 6.58
C CYS A 157 -30.51 11.11 6.53
N ASN A 158 -30.77 10.24 7.51
CA ASN A 158 -31.92 9.31 7.55
C ASN A 158 -32.01 8.32 6.38
N LEU A 159 -30.92 8.15 5.62
CA LEU A 159 -30.77 7.14 4.57
C LEU A 159 -30.15 5.88 5.19
N ASP A 160 -30.86 4.76 5.16
CA ASP A 160 -30.43 3.47 5.72
C ASP A 160 -30.08 2.42 4.66
N PHE A 161 -30.10 2.79 3.38
CA PHE A 161 -29.94 1.85 2.26
C PHE A 161 -28.54 1.19 2.16
N LEU A 162 -27.50 1.77 2.77
CA LEU A 162 -26.15 1.18 2.85
C LEU A 162 -25.90 0.38 4.13
N THR A 163 -26.81 0.48 5.10
CA THR A 163 -26.68 -0.15 6.41
C THR A 163 -26.80 -1.67 6.30
N HIS A 164 -26.25 -2.40 7.28
CA HIS A 164 -26.34 -3.85 7.45
C HIS A 164 -27.76 -4.46 7.35
N LYS A 165 -28.80 -3.62 7.48
CA LYS A 165 -30.20 -3.99 7.29
C LYS A 165 -30.48 -4.46 5.85
N TYR A 166 -29.89 -3.79 4.87
CA TYR A 166 -30.13 -4.05 3.44
C TYR A 166 -28.89 -4.53 2.68
N THR A 167 -27.70 -4.34 3.25
CA THR A 167 -26.45 -4.68 2.59
C THR A 167 -25.66 -5.75 3.34
N ARG A 168 -24.72 -6.36 2.62
CA ARG A 168 -23.67 -7.25 3.14
C ARG A 168 -22.34 -6.84 2.53
N PHE A 169 -21.23 -7.13 3.22
CA PHE A 169 -19.91 -6.88 2.65
C PHE A 169 -19.67 -7.66 1.35
N GLY A 170 -19.17 -6.96 0.35
CA GLY A 170 -18.79 -7.51 -0.94
C GLY A 170 -17.32 -7.91 -1.02
N ALA A 171 -16.95 -8.50 -2.15
CA ALA A 171 -15.56 -8.91 -2.41
C ALA A 171 -14.60 -7.71 -2.45
N GLY A 172 -15.06 -6.54 -2.93
CA GLY A 172 -14.25 -5.31 -2.95
C GLY A 172 -13.76 -4.96 -1.55
N TYR A 173 -14.67 -4.95 -0.57
CA TYR A 173 -14.35 -4.62 0.82
C TYR A 173 -13.35 -5.62 1.43
N ALA A 174 -13.54 -6.92 1.19
CA ALA A 174 -12.63 -7.95 1.68
C ALA A 174 -11.22 -7.79 1.10
N LEU A 175 -11.10 -7.50 -0.20
CA LEU A 175 -9.82 -7.30 -0.87
C LEU A 175 -9.11 -6.03 -0.39
N THR A 176 -9.81 -4.91 -0.25
CA THR A 176 -9.20 -3.67 0.27
C THR A 176 -8.75 -3.82 1.71
N THR A 177 -9.54 -4.49 2.57
CA THR A 177 -9.17 -4.76 3.96
C THR A 177 -7.97 -5.70 4.03
N THR A 178 -7.94 -6.75 3.19
CA THR A 178 -6.80 -7.68 3.14
C THR A 178 -5.53 -6.97 2.67
N SER A 179 -5.64 -6.06 1.70
CA SER A 179 -4.52 -5.22 1.27
C SER A 179 -3.93 -4.42 2.44
N PHE A 180 -4.77 -3.80 3.27
CA PHE A 180 -4.34 -3.08 4.47
C PHE A 180 -3.62 -4.00 5.48
N CYS A 181 -4.17 -5.18 5.75
CA CYS A 181 -3.56 -6.15 6.67
C CYS A 181 -2.17 -6.60 6.18
N ILE A 182 -2.03 -6.88 4.89
CA ILE A 182 -0.76 -7.28 4.28
C ILE A 182 0.28 -6.16 4.36
N GLN A 183 -0.13 -4.91 4.10
CA GLN A 183 0.75 -3.74 4.25
C GLN A 183 1.21 -3.56 5.69
N THR A 184 0.31 -3.72 6.66
CA THR A 184 0.62 -3.60 8.09
C THR A 184 1.69 -4.62 8.48
N VAL A 185 1.48 -5.89 8.13
CA VAL A 185 2.44 -6.96 8.44
C VAL A 185 3.77 -6.72 7.71
N GLY A 186 3.72 -6.33 6.43
CA GLY A 186 4.92 -6.01 5.64
C GLY A 186 5.76 -4.89 6.25
N LEU A 187 5.11 -3.80 6.70
CA LEU A 187 5.78 -2.67 7.34
C LEU A 187 6.40 -3.07 8.68
N ILE A 188 5.67 -3.81 9.51
CA ILE A 188 6.17 -4.30 10.81
C ILE A 188 7.42 -5.16 10.59
N LEU A 189 7.35 -6.14 9.69
CA LEU A 189 8.48 -7.01 9.39
C LEU A 189 9.65 -6.23 8.79
N PHE A 190 9.41 -5.23 7.93
CA PHE A 190 10.46 -4.37 7.40
C PHE A 190 11.20 -3.60 8.51
N ILE A 191 10.47 -3.05 9.49
CA ILE A 191 11.08 -2.28 10.58
C ILE A 191 11.99 -3.16 11.44
N PHE A 192 11.53 -4.38 11.77
CA PHE A 192 12.23 -5.31 12.67
C PHE A 192 13.37 -6.08 11.99
N LEU A 193 13.18 -6.57 10.77
CA LEU A 193 14.14 -7.44 10.10
C LEU A 193 15.19 -6.68 9.27
N GLU A 194 14.93 -5.42 8.90
CA GLU A 194 15.91 -4.65 8.15
C GLU A 194 16.97 -4.05 9.09
N PRO A 195 18.27 -4.36 8.90
CA PRO A 195 19.32 -3.77 9.74
C PRO A 195 19.28 -2.24 9.65
N ALA A 196 19.34 -1.57 10.81
CA ALA A 196 19.58 -0.14 10.83
C ALA A 196 20.96 0.12 10.21
N VAL A 197 21.07 1.16 9.38
CA VAL A 197 22.32 1.59 8.78
C VAL A 197 23.35 1.70 9.89
N VAL A 198 24.34 0.81 9.90
CA VAL A 198 25.53 0.96 10.74
C VAL A 198 26.19 2.23 10.24
N GLU A 199 26.23 3.27 11.08
CA GLU A 199 27.03 4.46 10.77
C GLU A 199 28.43 4.00 10.39
N PRO A 200 29.04 4.54 9.31
CA PRO A 200 30.42 4.21 8.99
C PRO A 200 31.27 4.60 10.20
N LYS A 201 31.75 3.59 10.93
CA LYS A 201 32.77 3.76 11.96
C LYS A 201 33.88 4.57 11.30
N ARG A 202 34.05 5.83 11.72
CA ARG A 202 35.14 6.70 11.26
C ARG A 202 36.42 6.03 11.75
N THR A 203 37.00 5.18 10.92
CA THR A 203 38.29 4.54 11.18
C THR A 203 39.32 5.66 11.10
N THR A 204 39.54 6.35 12.22
CA THR A 204 40.78 7.08 12.46
C THR A 204 41.88 6.05 12.63
N LEU A 205 42.46 5.60 11.52
CA LEU A 205 43.68 4.78 11.51
C LEU A 205 44.27 4.82 10.10
N ASP A 206 44.86 5.96 9.77
CA ASP A 206 45.96 6.06 8.81
C ASP A 206 46.99 7.02 9.42
N GLU A 207 47.76 6.53 10.39
CA GLU A 207 49.13 7.03 10.60
C GLU A 207 50.09 5.92 10.13
N PRO A 208 50.97 6.21 9.16
CA PRO A 208 51.72 5.18 8.45
C PRO A 208 52.81 4.55 9.32
N LYS A 209 52.82 3.22 9.26
CA LYS A 209 53.88 2.29 9.67
C LYS A 209 55.27 2.83 9.33
N LYS A 210 56.04 3.18 10.37
CA LYS A 210 57.47 3.50 10.28
C LYS A 210 58.23 2.28 9.72
N THR A 211 58.82 2.44 8.54
CA THR A 211 59.64 1.45 7.85
C THR A 211 60.88 1.08 8.68
N PRO A 212 61.24 -0.22 8.80
CA PRO A 212 62.58 -0.61 9.22
C PRO A 212 63.53 -0.42 8.02
N SER A 213 64.59 0.35 8.20
CA SER A 213 65.74 0.38 7.28
C SER A 213 66.63 -0.82 7.56
N ASP A 214 66.73 -1.73 6.60
CA ASP A 214 67.80 -2.73 6.51
C ASP A 214 68.52 -2.55 5.17
N ALA A 215 69.79 -2.14 5.25
CA ALA A 215 70.87 -2.19 4.27
C ALA A 215 72.04 -1.41 4.93
N THR A 216 73.24 -1.92 5.22
CA THR A 216 74.00 -3.03 4.67
C THR A 216 75.16 -3.32 5.63
N SER A 217 75.43 -4.60 5.89
CA SER A 217 76.67 -5.11 6.46
C SER A 217 77.79 -5.06 5.43
N SER A 218 78.94 -4.46 5.78
CA SER A 218 80.32 -4.93 5.50
C SER A 218 81.31 -3.76 5.48
N ASN A 219 82.20 -3.70 6.47
CA ASN A 219 83.57 -3.22 6.29
C ASN A 219 84.48 -4.05 7.21
N GLU A 220 85.48 -4.65 6.56
CA GLU A 220 86.52 -5.55 7.04
C GLU A 220 87.63 -4.77 7.78
N PRO A 221 88.43 -5.41 8.66
CA PRO A 221 89.58 -4.77 9.31
C PRO A 221 90.89 -5.04 8.53
N ALA A 222 91.72 -4.02 8.30
CA ALA A 222 93.16 -4.17 8.06
C ALA A 222 93.92 -2.85 8.20
N HIS A 223 94.98 -2.90 9.03
CA HIS A 223 96.11 -1.98 9.23
C HIS A 223 95.91 -0.66 9.99
#